data_AF-A0A927KU23-F1
#
_entry.id   AF-A0A927KU23-F1
#
_cell.length_a   1.000
_cell.length_b   1.000
_cell.length_c   1.000
_cell.angle_alpha   90.00
_cell.angle_beta   90.00
_cell.angle_gamma   90.00
#
_symmetry.space_group_name_H-M   'P 1'
#
loop_
_entity.id
_entity.type
_entity.pdbx_description
1 polymer ?
#
loop_
_entity_poly.entity_id
_entity_poly.type
_entity_poly.pdbx_seq_one_letter_code
_entity_poly.pdbx_strand_id
1 'polypeptide(L)'
;MLKYSLIFALPIMATLAACSSADVQKETAQEVRPMDEVPVQKTLPNGDREYAYRSGCLVVLEPKRAVVKSESANCQLHHRDISLLYASGD
;
A
#
# COMPACT_ATOMS: atom_id res chain seq x y z
N MET A 1 43.15 -26.88 -48.17
CA MET A 1 41.86 -26.76 -48.88
C MET A 1 40.91 -27.81 -48.32
N LEU A 2 39.88 -27.41 -47.58
CA LEU A 2 38.68 -28.23 -47.38
C LEU A 2 37.49 -27.30 -47.12
N LYS A 3 36.56 -27.30 -48.08
CA LYS A 3 35.28 -26.58 -48.11
C LYS A 3 34.27 -27.30 -47.21
N TYR A 4 33.55 -26.54 -46.39
CA TYR A 4 32.20 -26.87 -45.88
C TYR A 4 31.48 -25.53 -45.70
N SER A 5 30.79 -25.01 -46.72
CA SER A 5 29.41 -25.30 -47.14
C SER A 5 28.37 -25.12 -46.04
N LEU A 6 27.48 -24.14 -46.28
CA LEU A 6 26.32 -23.75 -45.50
C LEU A 6 25.52 -24.94 -44.95
N ILE A 7 25.17 -24.89 -43.66
CA ILE A 7 24.00 -25.58 -43.13
C ILE A 7 23.20 -24.60 -42.26
N PHE A 8 22.09 -24.18 -42.85
CA PHE A 8 20.77 -23.97 -42.24
C PHE A 8 20.64 -23.11 -40.98
N ALA A 9 20.11 -21.92 -41.24
CA ALA A 9 19.06 -21.26 -40.47
C ALA A 9 18.28 -22.20 -39.53
N LEU A 10 18.40 -21.95 -38.23
CA LEU A 10 17.41 -22.34 -37.23
C LEU A 10 16.64 -21.08 -36.83
N PRO A 11 15.32 -21.01 -37.07
CA PRO A 11 14.52 -19.88 -36.65
C PRO A 11 14.37 -19.98 -35.13
N ILE A 12 14.83 -18.95 -34.42
CA ILE A 12 14.45 -18.71 -33.03
C ILE A 12 13.00 -18.22 -33.05
N MET A 13 12.07 -19.14 -33.24
CA MET A 13 10.65 -18.93 -32.97
C MET A 13 10.24 -19.85 -31.81
N ALA A 14 9.32 -19.34 -30.99
CA ALA A 14 8.76 -19.92 -29.76
C ALA A 14 9.66 -19.64 -28.53
N THR A 15 9.28 -18.84 -27.53
CA THR A 15 7.94 -18.61 -26.96
C THR A 15 7.93 -17.27 -26.18
N LEU A 16 7.21 -16.26 -26.67
CA LEU A 16 6.86 -15.04 -25.91
C LEU A 16 5.34 -14.98 -25.67
N ALA A 17 4.69 -16.13 -25.51
CA ALA A 17 3.25 -16.24 -25.30
C ALA A 17 2.96 -16.76 -23.89
N ALA A 18 3.39 -16.05 -22.86
CA ALA A 18 2.93 -16.27 -21.48
C ALA A 18 3.20 -15.02 -20.64
N CYS A 19 2.29 -14.05 -20.72
CA CYS A 19 1.94 -13.09 -19.66
C CYS A 19 1.07 -11.98 -20.28
N SER A 20 -0.12 -12.35 -20.77
CA SER A 20 -1.20 -11.38 -20.93
C SER A 20 -2.52 -12.08 -20.68
N SER A 21 -2.64 -12.69 -19.50
CA SER A 21 -3.95 -12.76 -18.85
C SER A 21 -4.17 -11.38 -18.26
N ALA A 22 -4.59 -10.45 -19.12
CA ALA A 22 -5.31 -9.27 -18.68
C ALA A 22 -6.66 -9.78 -18.17
N ASP A 23 -6.65 -10.33 -16.96
CA ASP A 23 -7.86 -10.41 -16.16
C ASP A 23 -8.28 -8.95 -15.95
N VAL A 24 -9.21 -8.50 -16.78
CA VAL A 24 -10.00 -7.30 -16.53
C VAL A 24 -10.83 -7.65 -15.30
N GLN A 25 -10.20 -7.58 -14.13
CA GLN A 25 -10.88 -7.55 -12.86
C GLN A 25 -11.69 -6.27 -12.88
N LYS A 26 -12.95 -6.43 -13.28
CA LYS A 26 -14.03 -5.48 -13.06
C LYS A 26 -13.87 -5.05 -11.60
N GLU A 27 -13.46 -3.81 -11.39
CA GLU A 27 -13.22 -3.19 -10.10
C GLU A 27 -14.54 -3.12 -9.34
N THR A 28 -14.98 -4.28 -8.82
CA THR A 28 -15.94 -4.34 -7.74
C THR A 28 -15.28 -3.60 -6.62
N ALA A 29 -15.87 -2.50 -6.16
CA ALA A 29 -15.39 -1.67 -5.05
C ALA A 29 -14.63 -2.56 -4.06
N GLN A 30 -13.30 -2.54 -4.15
CA GLN A 30 -12.49 -3.49 -3.42
C GLN A 30 -12.74 -3.16 -1.95
N GLU A 31 -13.24 -4.15 -1.21
CA GLU A 31 -13.38 -4.00 0.23
C GLU A 31 -11.98 -3.71 0.77
N VAL A 32 -11.79 -2.46 1.20
CA VAL A 32 -10.50 -1.98 1.72
C VAL A 32 -10.15 -2.89 2.89
N ARG A 33 -9.05 -3.64 2.78
CA ARG A 33 -8.58 -4.47 3.88
C ARG A 33 -8.36 -3.55 5.08
N PRO A 34 -8.71 -3.94 6.32
CA PRO A 34 -8.63 -3.03 7.47
C PRO A 34 -7.27 -2.33 7.64
N MET A 35 -6.16 -3.01 7.33
CA MET A 35 -4.80 -2.45 7.40
C MET A 35 -4.49 -1.41 6.31
N ASP A 36 -5.28 -1.35 5.23
CA ASP A 36 -5.12 -0.41 4.12
C ASP A 36 -5.98 0.86 4.30
N GLU A 37 -6.66 1.01 5.46
CA GLU A 37 -7.41 2.22 5.74
C GLU A 37 -6.47 3.43 5.87
N VAL A 38 -6.83 4.53 5.20
CA VAL A 38 -6.09 5.79 5.21
C VAL A 38 -6.78 6.76 6.18
N PRO A 39 -6.13 7.20 7.26
CA PRO A 39 -6.72 8.16 8.18
C PRO A 39 -6.72 9.57 7.61
N VAL A 40 -7.67 10.39 8.07
CA VAL A 40 -7.64 11.84 7.86
C VAL A 40 -6.85 12.48 9.01
N GLN A 41 -5.78 13.19 8.68
CA GLN A 41 -4.96 13.90 9.65
C GLN A 41 -5.43 15.34 9.84
N LYS A 42 -5.41 15.82 11.09
CA LYS A 42 -5.51 17.24 11.43
C LYS A 42 -4.57 17.60 12.59
N THR A 43 -4.11 18.84 12.61
CA THR A 43 -3.37 19.40 13.75
C THR A 43 -4.33 20.11 14.69
N LEU A 44 -4.29 19.75 15.97
CA LEU A 44 -5.11 20.35 17.03
C LEU A 44 -4.53 21.70 17.49
N PRO A 45 -5.32 22.56 18.17
CA PRO A 45 -4.84 23.88 18.62
C PRO A 45 -3.63 23.83 19.57
N ASN A 46 -3.43 22.71 20.27
CA ASN A 46 -2.27 22.48 21.14
C ASN A 46 -1.05 21.89 20.39
N GLY A 47 -1.13 21.75 19.07
CA GLY A 47 -0.09 21.18 18.22
C GLY A 47 -0.11 19.66 18.11
N ASP A 48 -0.95 18.95 18.88
CA ASP A 48 -1.07 17.50 18.76
C ASP A 48 -1.60 17.12 17.36
N ARG A 49 -1.28 15.91 16.90
CA ARG A 49 -1.74 15.37 15.62
C ARG A 49 -2.87 14.39 15.88
N GLU A 50 -4.05 14.63 15.31
CA GLU A 50 -5.18 13.70 15.38
C GLU A 50 -5.34 12.98 14.03
N TYR A 51 -5.48 11.66 14.08
CA TYR A 51 -5.77 10.78 12.96
C TYR A 51 -7.16 10.18 13.14
N ALA A 52 -8.07 10.47 12.20
CA ALA A 52 -9.46 10.04 12.22
C ALA A 52 -9.73 8.94 11.18
N TYR A 53 -10.41 7.88 11.62
CA TYR A 53 -10.75 6.68 10.83
C TYR A 53 -12.26 6.60 10.54
N ARG A 54 -12.69 5.83 9.53
CA ARG A 54 -14.12 5.73 9.16
C ARG A 54 -14.97 5.09 10.24
N SER A 55 -14.38 4.21 11.05
CA SER A 55 -14.99 3.62 12.24
C SER A 55 -15.34 4.64 13.33
N GLY A 56 -14.91 5.89 13.17
CA GLY A 56 -14.96 6.94 14.19
C GLY A 56 -13.83 6.84 15.20
N CYS A 57 -12.84 5.98 15.00
CA CYS A 57 -11.66 5.94 15.85
C CYS A 57 -10.86 7.23 15.68
N LEU A 58 -10.43 7.81 16.79
CA LEU A 58 -9.54 8.95 16.85
C LEU A 58 -8.27 8.54 17.60
N VAL A 59 -7.13 8.64 16.93
CA VAL A 59 -5.81 8.44 17.53
C VAL A 59 -5.11 9.79 17.61
N VAL A 60 -4.76 10.23 18.81
CA VAL A 60 -4.07 11.50 19.04
C VAL A 60 -2.62 11.24 19.40
N LEU A 61 -1.71 11.79 18.62
CA LEU A 61 -0.26 11.71 18.78
C LEU A 61 0.31 13.05 19.22
N GLU A 62 1.49 13.00 19.82
CA GLU A 62 2.26 14.20 20.13
C GLU A 62 2.66 15.00 18.87
N PRO A 63 2.96 16.31 19.04
CA PRO A 63 3.24 17.20 17.91
C PRO A 63 4.45 16.78 17.07
N LYS A 64 5.53 16.34 17.72
CA LYS A 64 6.84 16.09 17.08
C LYS A 64 7.32 14.64 17.12
N ARG A 65 6.64 13.79 17.90
CA ARG A 65 7.03 12.40 18.10
C ARG A 65 5.89 11.50 17.68
N ALA A 66 6.20 10.34 17.11
CA ALA A 66 5.23 9.27 16.88
C ALA A 66 4.93 8.54 18.21
N VAL A 67 4.32 9.27 19.14
CA VAL A 67 3.93 8.77 20.47
C VAL A 67 2.45 9.03 20.64
N VAL A 68 1.68 7.98 20.90
CA VAL A 68 0.25 8.07 21.17
C VAL A 68 0.01 8.71 22.53
N LYS A 69 -0.81 9.76 22.57
CA LYS A 69 -1.31 10.38 23.81
C LYS A 69 -2.65 9.79 24.24
N SER A 70 -3.55 9.54 23.29
CA SER A 70 -4.89 9.01 23.59
C SER A 70 -5.54 8.38 22.37
N GLU A 71 -6.46 7.46 22.63
CA GLU A 71 -7.28 6.78 21.62
C GLU A 71 -8.73 6.72 22.09
N SER A 72 -9.67 6.81 21.16
CA SER A 72 -11.09 6.59 21.46
C SER A 72 -11.41 5.10 21.65
N ALA A 73 -12.53 4.80 22.32
CA ALA A 73 -12.87 3.44 22.73
C ALA A 73 -13.15 2.45 21.58
N ASN A 74 -13.52 2.96 20.40
CA ASN A 74 -13.77 2.18 19.19
C ASN A 74 -12.51 1.89 18.35
N CYS A 75 -11.33 2.28 18.83
CA CYS A 75 -10.09 2.00 18.13
C CYS A 75 -9.74 0.50 18.18
N GLN A 76 -9.42 -0.05 17.02
CA GLN A 76 -8.81 -1.37 16.89
C GLN A 76 -7.29 -1.22 16.88
N LEU A 77 -6.57 -2.31 17.19
CA LEU A 77 -5.10 -2.30 17.28
C LEU A 77 -4.43 -1.74 16.02
N HIS A 78 -4.97 -2.05 14.83
CA HIS A 78 -4.40 -1.59 13.57
C HIS A 78 -4.51 -0.08 13.35
N HIS A 79 -5.51 0.62 13.91
CA HIS A 79 -5.59 2.07 13.76
C HIS A 79 -4.38 2.75 14.42
N ARG A 80 -3.92 2.26 15.58
CA ARG A 80 -2.70 2.76 16.23
C ARG A 80 -1.49 2.59 15.32
N ASP A 81 -1.30 1.38 14.79
CA ASP A 81 -0.13 1.06 13.97
C ASP A 81 -0.10 1.89 12.69
N ILE A 82 -1.26 2.05 12.02
CA ILE A 82 -1.40 2.91 10.85
C ILE A 82 -1.06 4.37 11.23
N SER A 83 -1.60 4.90 12.34
CA SER A 83 -1.33 6.28 12.78
C SER A 83 0.16 6.52 13.03
N LEU A 84 0.84 5.56 13.67
CA LEU A 84 2.28 5.63 13.93
C LEU A 84 3.10 5.60 12.64
N LEU A 85 2.69 4.82 11.64
CA LEU A 85 3.32 4.79 10.32
C LEU A 85 3.22 6.16 9.63
N TYR A 86 2.03 6.76 9.55
CA TYR A 86 1.85 8.10 8.98
C TYR A 86 2.66 9.16 9.73
N ALA A 87 2.63 9.13 11.06
CA ALA A 87 3.34 10.08 11.90
C ALA A 87 4.87 10.00 11.82
N SER A 88 5.41 8.88 11.33
CA SER A 88 6.85 8.67 11.12
C SER A 88 7.36 9.20 9.78
N GLY A 89 6.46 9.49 8.83
CA GLY A 89 6.80 10.06 7.52
C GLY A 89 6.68 11.59 7.43
N ASP A 90 6.02 12.21 8.41
CA ASP A 90 5.91 13.67 8.62
C ASP A 90 7.18 14.27 9.24
#